data_AF-A0A9E4C1I3-F1
#
_entry.id   AF-A0A9E4C1I3-F1
#
_cell.length_a   1.000
_cell.length_b   1.000
_cell.length_c   1.000
_cell.angle_alpha   90.00
_cell.angle_beta   90.00
_cell.angle_gamma   90.00
#
_symmetry.space_group_name_H-M   'P 1'
#
loop_
_entity.id
_entity.type
_entity.pdbx_description
1 polymer ?
#
loop_
_entity_poly.entity_id
_entity_poly.type
_entity_poly.pdbx_seq_one_letter_code
_entity_poly.pdbx_strand_id
1 'polypeptide(L)'
;MIVDRDGQLLRAFLSDGQQWCFPPDTSLVVPAKLRTAVLHFEDRRFYRHLGVDPLALGRALYHNAASRTVKSGASTITMQVARLMRPKERTYVNKARETLLALKIELYYTKDEILRLYLDHAPYGGNIVGFQAAAHKYFRKQSDELTWSEAATLAVLPNAPGLVSPTANPQQLVQKRNRLLASLQSTGHFNAETLRLALAEPVPTRAFRYPVWAPHLSRALKRGRQGRLIKTTIDAGLQRELEFLVGRHLRYLDHQGIGNGAALLVETGSGKVRAYVGSRDFFDPAHQGQVDGVIAPRSSGSLLKPFLYALSMDAGLILPQTLVKDVPSFYSGFSPRNADERYDGLVRAEEALVRSLNVPAVRLLRRYGLFNFYRFLQDAGVSTLRPTADSRGCRSHPLGHDPALPRPRPRRTDRAPALLAGAVRIHADAPQQPRCRLSRPRGAAQRAAARGRVLLAPVPGPVAPRLEDRDQLRPARRLGARRESRVDHCRLGWQLLGRGQPRPERRANRRAVAL
;
A
#
# COMPACT_ATOMS: atom_id res chain seq x y z
N MET A 1 6.98 -9.55 2.50
CA MET A 1 6.76 -8.66 1.33
C MET A 1 5.45 -7.91 1.52
N ILE A 2 5.30 -6.69 0.98
CA ILE A 2 4.05 -5.92 1.08
C ILE A 2 3.55 -5.58 -0.30
N VAL A 3 2.29 -5.91 -0.55
CA VAL A 3 1.60 -5.69 -1.83
C VAL A 3 0.35 -4.84 -1.63
N ASP A 4 -0.06 -4.21 -2.72
CA ASP A 4 -1.29 -3.43 -2.79
C ASP A 4 -2.53 -4.34 -2.83
N ARG A 5 -3.70 -3.74 -3.01
CA ARG A 5 -4.99 -4.45 -3.11
C ARG A 5 -5.10 -5.43 -4.28
N ASP A 6 -4.31 -5.23 -5.34
CA ASP A 6 -4.37 -6.01 -6.59
C ASP A 6 -3.14 -6.92 -6.76
N GLY A 7 -2.22 -6.94 -5.78
CA GLY A 7 -1.04 -7.79 -5.75
C GLY A 7 0.24 -7.12 -6.27
N GLN A 8 0.20 -5.83 -6.63
CA GLN A 8 1.38 -5.09 -7.05
C GLN A 8 2.33 -4.84 -5.88
N LEU A 9 3.63 -4.94 -6.13
CA LEU A 9 4.65 -4.77 -5.11
C LEU A 9 4.73 -3.31 -4.64
N LEU A 10 4.41 -3.06 -3.37
CA LEU A 10 4.61 -1.76 -2.72
C LEU A 10 5.99 -1.68 -2.09
N ARG A 11 6.38 -2.71 -1.36
CA ARG A 11 7.69 -2.76 -0.69
C ARG A 11 8.19 -4.19 -0.51
N ALA A 12 9.43 -4.42 -0.91
CA ALA A 12 10.21 -5.60 -0.54
C ALA A 12 11.12 -5.30 0.66
N PHE A 13 11.40 -6.31 1.46
CA PHE A 13 12.36 -6.25 2.55
C PHE A 13 13.38 -7.37 2.41
N LEU A 14 14.59 -7.14 2.91
CA LEU A 14 15.57 -8.19 3.08
C LEU A 14 15.10 -9.21 4.13
N SER A 15 15.42 -10.48 3.89
CA SER A 15 15.36 -11.56 4.87
C SER A 15 16.43 -11.37 5.95
N ASP A 16 16.37 -12.18 7.00
CA ASP A 16 17.36 -12.14 8.08
C ASP A 16 18.77 -12.50 7.57
N GLY A 17 18.85 -13.37 6.56
CA GLY A 17 20.09 -13.67 5.82
C GLY A 17 20.51 -12.60 4.81
N GLN A 18 19.95 -11.39 4.88
CA GLN A 18 20.21 -10.27 3.96
C GLN A 18 19.97 -10.58 2.48
N GLN A 19 19.02 -11.48 2.19
CA GLN A 19 18.63 -11.86 0.84
C GLN A 19 17.29 -11.23 0.44
N TRP A 20 17.14 -10.91 -0.83
CA TRP A 20 15.87 -10.62 -1.47
C TRP A 20 15.19 -11.94 -1.82
N CYS A 21 14.28 -12.38 -0.97
CA CYS A 21 13.47 -13.58 -1.18
C CYS A 21 11.99 -13.20 -1.00
N PHE A 22 11.17 -13.57 -1.99
CA PHE A 22 9.73 -13.38 -1.91
C PHE A 22 9.10 -14.64 -1.30
N PRO A 23 8.09 -14.49 -0.42
CA PRO A 23 7.46 -15.64 0.20
C PRO A 23 6.81 -16.51 -0.89
N PRO A 24 6.92 -17.85 -0.81
CA PRO A 24 6.29 -18.73 -1.77
C PRO A 24 4.77 -18.59 -1.68
N ASP A 25 4.11 -18.36 -2.82
CA ASP A 25 2.65 -18.21 -2.92
C ASP A 25 2.07 -19.42 -3.62
N THR A 26 1.56 -20.42 -2.87
CA THR A 26 1.09 -21.70 -3.41
C THR A 26 0.07 -21.56 -4.54
N SER A 27 -0.64 -20.43 -4.65
CA SER A 27 -1.56 -20.16 -5.76
C SER A 27 -0.87 -19.81 -7.09
N LEU A 28 0.40 -19.37 -7.07
CA LEU A 28 1.11 -18.94 -8.26
C LEU A 28 1.63 -20.12 -9.09
N VAL A 29 1.22 -20.19 -10.35
CA VAL A 29 1.72 -21.20 -11.30
C VAL A 29 3.06 -20.75 -11.89
N VAL A 30 4.02 -21.67 -11.99
CA VAL A 30 5.31 -21.40 -12.64
C VAL A 30 5.06 -21.04 -14.12
N PRO A 31 5.56 -19.90 -14.62
CA PRO A 31 5.37 -19.49 -16.00
C PRO A 31 5.85 -20.55 -16.99
N ALA A 32 5.03 -20.87 -18.00
CA ALA A 32 5.30 -21.97 -18.93
C ALA A 32 6.65 -21.82 -19.66
N LYS A 33 7.00 -20.60 -20.07
CA LYS A 33 8.29 -20.30 -20.73
C LYS A 33 9.47 -20.58 -19.79
N LEU A 34 9.38 -20.15 -18.53
CA LEU A 34 10.42 -20.37 -17.53
C LEU A 34 10.57 -21.85 -17.19
N ARG A 35 9.45 -22.55 -16.96
CA ARG A 35 9.44 -24.01 -16.76
C ARG A 35 10.15 -24.71 -17.91
N THR A 36 9.78 -24.42 -19.16
CA THR A 36 10.37 -25.06 -20.34
C THR A 36 11.87 -24.78 -20.44
N ALA A 37 12.28 -23.52 -20.24
CA ALA A 37 13.69 -23.14 -20.31
C ALA A 37 14.54 -23.81 -19.23
N VAL A 38 14.05 -23.86 -17.99
CA VAL A 38 14.75 -24.47 -16.84
C VAL A 38 14.88 -25.97 -17.02
N LEU A 39 13.79 -26.66 -17.38
CA LEU A 39 13.82 -28.10 -17.62
C LEU A 39 14.75 -28.44 -18.78
N HIS A 40 14.72 -27.67 -19.86
CA HIS A 40 15.58 -27.95 -21.02
C HIS A 40 17.07 -27.74 -20.73
N PHE A 41 17.39 -26.78 -19.84
CA PHE A 41 18.75 -26.41 -19.47
C PHE A 41 19.34 -27.29 -18.36
N GLU A 42 18.60 -27.51 -17.28
CA GLU A 42 19.07 -28.23 -16.09
C GLU A 42 18.75 -29.73 -16.14
N ASP A 43 17.54 -30.11 -16.58
CA ASP A 43 17.04 -31.48 -16.40
C ASP A 43 15.94 -31.89 -17.41
N ARG A 44 16.38 -32.28 -18.62
CA ARG A 44 15.47 -32.58 -19.75
C ARG A 44 14.52 -33.75 -19.48
N ARG A 45 14.88 -34.65 -18.56
CA ARG A 45 14.10 -35.85 -18.24
C ARG A 45 13.46 -35.77 -16.86
N PHE A 46 13.33 -34.56 -16.30
CA PHE A 46 12.81 -34.31 -14.96
C PHE A 46 11.55 -35.10 -14.62
N TYR A 47 10.57 -35.13 -15.53
CA TYR A 47 9.30 -35.84 -15.32
C TYR A 47 9.38 -37.37 -15.48
N ARG A 48 10.50 -37.91 -15.97
CA ARG A 48 10.67 -39.34 -16.30
C ARG A 48 11.53 -40.11 -15.30
N HIS A 49 12.24 -39.44 -14.40
CA HIS A 49 13.10 -40.09 -13.41
C HIS A 49 12.58 -39.87 -11.99
N LEU A 50 13.00 -40.69 -11.03
CA LEU A 50 12.67 -40.56 -9.61
C LEU A 50 13.85 -39.95 -8.86
N GLY A 51 13.98 -38.61 -8.90
CA GLY A 51 15.02 -37.89 -8.18
C GLY A 51 16.43 -37.96 -8.77
N VAL A 52 16.88 -39.10 -9.27
CA VAL A 52 18.16 -39.28 -9.96
C VAL A 52 17.91 -39.83 -11.35
N ASP A 53 18.63 -39.31 -12.34
CA ASP A 53 18.60 -39.81 -13.72
C ASP A 53 19.77 -40.78 -13.95
N PRO A 54 19.52 -42.12 -13.99
CA PRO A 54 20.58 -43.11 -14.15
C PRO A 54 21.31 -42.99 -15.48
N LEU A 55 20.60 -42.58 -16.54
CA LEU A 55 21.17 -42.39 -17.87
C LEU A 55 22.04 -41.13 -17.92
N ALA A 56 21.68 -40.06 -17.20
CA ALA A 56 22.54 -38.88 -17.07
C ALA A 56 23.78 -39.19 -16.23
N LEU A 57 23.64 -39.99 -15.17
CA LEU A 57 24.75 -40.44 -14.35
C LEU A 57 25.74 -41.31 -15.15
N GLY A 58 25.24 -42.31 -15.89
CA GLY A 58 26.06 -43.16 -16.76
C GLY A 58 26.78 -42.36 -17.84
N ARG A 59 26.09 -41.42 -18.49
CA ARG A 59 26.70 -40.53 -19.50
C ARG A 59 27.79 -39.63 -18.90
N ALA A 60 27.55 -39.07 -17.71
CA ALA A 60 28.53 -38.24 -17.04
C ALA A 60 29.75 -39.04 -16.57
N LEU A 61 29.57 -40.27 -16.09
CA LEU A 61 30.67 -41.18 -15.75
C LEU A 61 31.52 -41.50 -16.98
N TYR A 62 30.88 -41.86 -18.09
CA TYR A 62 31.57 -42.14 -19.36
C TYR A 62 32.38 -40.93 -19.84
N HIS A 63 31.77 -39.73 -19.87
CA HIS A 63 32.49 -38.52 -20.29
C HIS A 63 33.64 -38.16 -19.34
N ASN A 64 33.44 -38.26 -18.02
CA ASN A 64 34.51 -37.94 -17.06
C ASN A 64 35.67 -38.94 -17.13
N ALA A 65 35.40 -40.22 -17.41
CA ALA A 65 36.43 -41.23 -17.67
C ALA A 65 37.20 -40.94 -18.97
N ALA A 66 36.50 -40.49 -20.02
CA ALA A 66 37.11 -40.16 -21.31
C ALA A 66 37.91 -38.83 -21.28
N SER A 67 37.48 -37.82 -20.53
CA SER A 67 38.08 -36.48 -20.58
C SER A 67 39.12 -36.16 -19.51
N ARG A 68 39.44 -37.09 -18.58
CA ARG A 68 40.34 -36.92 -17.40
C ARG A 68 40.09 -35.63 -16.57
N THR A 69 38.96 -34.98 -16.80
CA THR A 69 38.55 -33.69 -16.22
C THR A 69 37.04 -33.75 -16.03
N VAL A 70 36.56 -33.25 -14.89
CA VAL A 70 35.13 -33.26 -14.55
C VAL A 70 34.41 -32.20 -15.40
N LYS A 71 33.90 -32.59 -16.57
CA LYS A 71 33.26 -31.67 -17.54
C LYS A 71 31.74 -31.63 -17.44
N SER A 72 31.09 -32.66 -16.89
CA SER A 72 29.61 -32.74 -16.82
C SER A 72 29.12 -33.19 -15.45
N GLY A 73 28.21 -32.41 -14.84
CA GLY A 73 27.53 -32.77 -13.60
C GLY A 73 26.23 -33.53 -13.87
N ALA A 74 26.04 -34.67 -13.21
CA ALA A 74 24.81 -35.48 -13.27
C ALA A 74 23.75 -35.08 -12.23
N SER A 75 23.69 -33.81 -11.81
CA SER A 75 22.79 -33.37 -10.74
C SER A 75 21.43 -32.94 -11.32
N THR A 76 20.36 -33.63 -10.92
CA THR A 76 18.97 -33.34 -11.29
C THR A 76 18.41 -32.15 -10.50
N ILE A 77 17.27 -31.61 -10.91
CA ILE A 77 16.58 -30.52 -10.17
C ILE A 77 16.26 -30.96 -8.73
N THR A 78 15.77 -32.18 -8.54
CA THR A 78 15.43 -32.71 -7.21
C THR A 78 16.67 -32.80 -6.30
N MET A 79 17.82 -33.21 -6.82
CA MET A 79 19.09 -33.17 -6.08
C MET A 79 19.49 -31.73 -5.73
N GLN A 80 19.26 -30.78 -6.64
CA GLN A 80 19.52 -29.38 -6.36
C GLN A 80 18.60 -28.84 -5.24
N VAL A 81 17.32 -29.24 -5.20
CA VAL A 81 16.42 -28.91 -4.08
C VAL A 81 16.96 -29.48 -2.77
N ALA A 82 17.32 -30.76 -2.72
CA ALA A 82 17.91 -31.40 -1.54
C ALA A 82 19.14 -30.64 -1.03
N ARG A 83 20.01 -30.19 -1.94
CA ARG A 83 21.20 -29.39 -1.65
C ARG A 83 20.86 -28.00 -1.09
N LEU A 84 19.85 -27.32 -1.66
CA LEU A 84 19.41 -26.00 -1.19
C LEU A 84 18.78 -26.07 0.21
N MET A 85 18.07 -27.15 0.52
CA MET A 85 17.48 -27.37 1.85
C MET A 85 18.52 -27.61 2.94
N ARG A 86 19.64 -28.27 2.62
CA ARG A 86 20.73 -28.55 3.57
C ARG A 86 22.09 -28.25 2.94
N PRO A 87 22.49 -26.97 2.88
CA PRO A 87 23.78 -26.58 2.30
C PRO A 87 24.93 -27.25 3.04
N LYS A 88 25.79 -27.96 2.31
CA LYS A 88 26.99 -28.63 2.83
C LYS A 88 28.14 -28.54 1.84
N GLU A 89 29.36 -28.83 2.31
CA GLU A 89 30.55 -28.88 1.48
C GLU A 89 30.44 -29.95 0.37
N ARG A 90 31.08 -29.67 -0.77
CA ARG A 90 31.04 -30.52 -1.96
C ARG A 90 31.93 -31.76 -1.80
N THR A 91 31.43 -32.75 -1.08
CA THR A 91 32.06 -34.07 -0.91
C THR A 91 31.20 -35.16 -1.53
N TYR A 92 31.83 -36.27 -1.94
CA TYR A 92 31.10 -37.44 -2.47
C TYR A 92 30.07 -37.98 -1.46
N VAL A 93 30.40 -37.95 -0.17
CA VAL A 93 29.50 -38.35 0.93
C VAL A 93 28.26 -37.45 0.99
N ASN A 94 28.44 -36.13 0.90
CA ASN A 94 27.31 -35.21 0.91
C ASN A 94 26.46 -35.36 -0.37
N LYS A 95 27.07 -35.65 -1.52
CA LYS A 95 26.35 -35.96 -2.76
C LYS A 95 25.51 -37.23 -2.67
N ALA A 96 26.00 -38.26 -1.98
CA ALA A 96 25.21 -39.47 -1.69
C ALA A 96 24.01 -39.15 -0.77
N ARG A 97 24.21 -38.30 0.25
CA ARG A 97 23.13 -37.82 1.11
C ARG A 97 22.10 -36.96 0.36
N GLU A 98 22.54 -36.10 -0.54
CA GLU A 98 21.66 -35.33 -1.45
C GLU A 98 20.83 -36.27 -2.33
N THR A 99 21.43 -37.35 -2.83
CA THR A 99 20.76 -38.37 -3.63
C THR A 99 19.65 -39.08 -2.84
N LEU A 100 19.95 -39.55 -1.62
CA LEU A 100 18.96 -40.19 -0.74
C LEU A 100 17.84 -39.21 -0.35
N LEU A 101 18.18 -37.95 -0.07
CA LEU A 101 17.19 -36.93 0.23
C LEU A 101 16.33 -36.58 -0.99
N ALA A 102 16.91 -36.55 -2.19
CA ALA A 102 16.17 -36.32 -3.43
C ALA A 102 15.13 -37.43 -3.67
N LEU A 103 15.53 -38.70 -3.48
CA LEU A 103 14.60 -39.83 -3.52
C LEU A 103 13.48 -39.67 -2.49
N LYS A 104 13.82 -39.26 -1.26
CA LYS A 104 12.81 -38.98 -0.23
C LYS A 104 11.86 -37.86 -0.66
N ILE A 105 12.36 -36.75 -1.21
CA ILE A 105 11.52 -35.62 -1.66
C ILE A 105 10.50 -36.08 -2.71
N GLU A 106 10.90 -36.91 -3.66
CA GLU A 106 10.03 -37.44 -4.73
C GLU A 106 8.91 -38.34 -4.23
N LEU A 107 9.04 -38.90 -3.02
CA LEU A 107 7.97 -39.69 -2.39
C LEU A 107 6.89 -38.82 -1.74
N TYR A 108 7.21 -37.58 -1.36
CA TYR A 108 6.29 -36.70 -0.63
C TYR A 108 5.75 -35.53 -1.49
N TYR A 109 6.45 -35.16 -2.56
CA TYR A 109 6.11 -34.00 -3.40
C TYR A 109 5.95 -34.42 -4.86
N THR A 110 5.00 -33.79 -5.53
CA THR A 110 4.81 -33.92 -6.98
C THR A 110 5.93 -33.21 -7.74
N LYS A 111 6.14 -33.59 -9.00
CA LYS A 111 7.16 -32.96 -9.86
C LYS A 111 7.00 -31.45 -9.98
N ASP A 112 5.77 -30.98 -10.10
CA ASP A 112 5.49 -29.54 -10.22
C ASP A 112 5.80 -28.80 -8.92
N GLU A 113 5.51 -29.39 -7.77
CA GLU A 113 5.91 -28.84 -6.46
C GLU A 113 7.43 -28.81 -6.29
N ILE A 114 8.14 -29.86 -6.72
CA ILE A 114 9.61 -29.94 -6.64
C ILE A 114 10.25 -28.87 -7.54
N LEU A 115 9.80 -28.74 -8.78
CA LEU A 115 10.30 -27.71 -9.70
C LEU A 115 10.07 -26.32 -9.10
N ARG A 116 8.92 -26.12 -8.48
CA ARG A 116 8.60 -24.85 -7.86
C ARG A 116 9.46 -24.56 -6.63
N LEU A 117 9.62 -25.53 -5.73
CA LEU A 117 10.54 -25.43 -4.59
C LEU A 117 11.94 -25.07 -5.04
N TYR A 118 12.41 -25.66 -6.14
CA TYR A 118 13.67 -25.29 -6.77
C TYR A 118 13.69 -23.82 -7.18
N LEU A 119 12.71 -23.38 -7.99
CA LEU A 119 12.70 -22.02 -8.52
C LEU A 119 12.54 -20.94 -7.45
N ASP A 120 11.82 -21.22 -6.37
CA ASP A 120 11.60 -20.31 -5.24
C ASP A 120 12.86 -20.16 -4.36
N HIS A 121 13.75 -21.17 -4.33
CA HIS A 121 14.95 -21.17 -3.48
C HIS A 121 16.27 -21.09 -4.24
N ALA A 122 16.23 -21.15 -5.58
CA ALA A 122 17.42 -21.05 -6.41
C ALA A 122 18.06 -19.65 -6.26
N PRO A 123 19.41 -19.56 -6.19
CA PRO A 123 20.12 -18.29 -6.19
C PRO A 123 20.21 -17.74 -7.62
N TYR A 124 19.81 -16.49 -7.84
CA TYR A 124 19.86 -15.85 -9.17
C TYR A 124 21.00 -14.84 -9.32
N GLY A 125 21.97 -14.85 -8.40
CA GLY A 125 23.10 -13.92 -8.37
C GLY A 125 23.00 -12.88 -7.26
N GLY A 126 24.16 -12.44 -6.75
CA GLY A 126 24.24 -11.50 -5.64
C GLY A 126 23.47 -12.01 -4.42
N ASN A 127 22.60 -11.16 -3.86
CA ASN A 127 21.74 -11.50 -2.72
C ASN A 127 20.29 -11.80 -3.13
N ILE A 128 20.04 -12.32 -4.33
CA ILE A 128 18.69 -12.57 -4.86
C ILE A 128 18.40 -14.08 -4.85
N VAL A 129 17.30 -14.46 -4.20
CA VAL A 129 16.83 -15.84 -4.10
C VAL A 129 15.39 -15.90 -4.58
N GLY A 130 15.12 -16.88 -5.44
CA GLY A 130 13.79 -17.09 -5.99
C GLY A 130 13.53 -16.35 -7.30
N PHE A 131 12.83 -17.02 -8.21
CA PHE A 131 12.60 -16.52 -9.56
C PHE A 131 11.74 -15.25 -9.60
N GLN A 132 10.77 -15.10 -8.69
CA GLN A 132 9.92 -13.91 -8.62
C GLN A 132 10.72 -12.68 -8.22
N ALA A 133 11.57 -12.82 -7.21
CA ALA A 133 12.48 -11.76 -6.79
C ALA A 133 13.42 -11.39 -7.95
N ALA A 134 13.98 -12.38 -8.64
CA ALA A 134 14.84 -12.16 -9.80
C ALA A 134 14.12 -11.46 -10.96
N ALA A 135 12.90 -11.85 -11.30
CA ALA A 135 12.10 -11.24 -12.36
C ALA A 135 11.87 -9.74 -12.11
N HIS A 136 11.45 -9.38 -10.90
CA HIS A 136 11.30 -7.98 -10.51
C HIS A 136 12.63 -7.24 -10.50
N LYS A 137 13.68 -7.87 -9.98
CA LYS A 137 14.99 -7.25 -9.82
C LYS A 137 15.69 -6.97 -11.15
N TYR A 138 15.60 -7.90 -12.11
CA TYR A 138 16.32 -7.77 -13.38
C TYR A 138 15.47 -7.16 -14.49
N PHE A 139 14.15 -7.38 -14.49
CA PHE A 139 13.27 -6.99 -15.59
C PHE A 139 12.16 -6.01 -15.18
N ARG A 140 11.94 -5.76 -13.88
CA ARG A 140 10.80 -4.98 -13.35
C ARG A 140 9.44 -5.51 -13.80
N LYS A 141 9.35 -6.83 -14.02
CA LYS A 141 8.16 -7.52 -14.50
C LYS A 141 7.68 -8.54 -13.49
N GLN A 142 6.41 -8.87 -13.57
CA GLN A 142 5.89 -10.08 -12.94
C GLN A 142 6.40 -11.32 -13.68
N SER A 143 6.43 -12.47 -13.01
CA SER A 143 7.03 -13.68 -13.59
C SER A 143 6.25 -14.24 -14.78
N ASP A 144 4.94 -14.01 -14.83
CA ASP A 144 4.04 -14.38 -15.93
C ASP A 144 4.27 -13.55 -17.20
N GLU A 145 4.78 -12.32 -17.07
CA GLU A 145 5.06 -11.40 -18.17
C GLU A 145 6.41 -11.63 -18.87
N LEU A 146 7.16 -12.66 -18.45
CA LEU A 146 8.51 -12.91 -18.97
C LEU A 146 8.49 -13.27 -20.47
N THR A 147 9.42 -12.70 -21.22
CA THR A 147 9.71 -13.13 -22.61
C THR A 147 10.51 -14.44 -22.63
N TRP A 148 10.68 -15.03 -23.80
CA TRP A 148 11.57 -16.20 -23.95
C TRP A 148 13.02 -15.86 -23.61
N SER A 149 13.49 -14.66 -23.98
CA SER A 149 14.85 -14.21 -23.68
C SER A 149 15.05 -14.06 -22.17
N GLU A 150 14.10 -13.43 -21.49
CA GLU A 150 14.14 -13.22 -20.04
C GLU A 150 14.04 -14.54 -19.27
N ALA A 151 13.13 -15.44 -19.67
CA ALA A 151 12.99 -16.77 -19.10
C ALA A 151 14.26 -17.63 -19.28
N ALA A 152 14.87 -17.63 -20.47
CA ALA A 152 16.14 -18.31 -20.74
C ALA A 152 17.29 -17.70 -19.93
N THR A 153 17.28 -16.38 -19.73
CA THR A 153 18.26 -15.70 -18.87
C THR A 153 18.14 -16.19 -17.44
N LEU A 154 16.91 -16.21 -16.88
CA LEU A 154 16.68 -16.70 -15.52
C LEU A 154 17.02 -18.19 -15.37
N ALA A 155 16.78 -19.02 -16.38
CA ALA A 155 17.14 -20.44 -16.34
C ALA A 155 18.65 -20.70 -16.21
N VAL A 156 19.48 -19.79 -16.75
CA VAL A 156 20.95 -19.96 -16.78
C VAL A 156 21.63 -19.49 -15.48
N LEU A 157 21.03 -18.52 -14.76
CA LEU A 157 21.66 -17.89 -13.59
C LEU A 157 21.95 -18.84 -12.41
N PRO A 158 21.07 -19.81 -12.04
CA PRO A 158 21.27 -20.67 -10.87
C PRO A 158 22.51 -21.58 -10.92
N ASN A 159 22.94 -21.98 -12.12
CA ASN A 159 23.99 -23.00 -12.29
C ASN A 159 25.35 -22.53 -11.76
N ALA A 160 25.66 -21.23 -11.89
CA ALA A 160 26.90 -20.63 -11.42
C ALA A 160 26.75 -19.12 -11.16
N PRO A 161 26.02 -18.72 -10.10
CA PRO A 161 25.64 -17.31 -9.87
C PRO A 161 26.84 -16.35 -9.69
N GLY A 162 28.01 -16.86 -9.28
CA GLY A 162 29.24 -16.06 -9.17
C GLY A 162 29.99 -15.86 -10.50
N LEU A 163 29.86 -16.80 -11.44
CA LEU A 163 30.55 -16.75 -12.74
C LEU A 163 29.65 -16.14 -13.82
N VAL A 164 28.35 -16.34 -13.71
CA VAL A 164 27.34 -15.82 -14.62
C VAL A 164 26.49 -14.82 -13.87
N SER A 165 26.90 -13.57 -13.91
CA SER A 165 26.18 -12.46 -13.30
C SER A 165 25.92 -11.35 -14.33
N PRO A 166 24.70 -10.80 -14.38
CA PRO A 166 24.33 -9.61 -15.15
C PRO A 166 25.32 -8.44 -15.03
N THR A 167 25.92 -8.27 -13.84
CA THR A 167 26.80 -7.14 -13.52
C THR A 167 28.28 -7.45 -13.66
N ALA A 168 28.69 -8.72 -13.53
CA ALA A 168 30.11 -9.09 -13.55
C ALA A 168 30.57 -9.60 -14.92
N ASN A 169 29.83 -10.53 -15.53
CA ASN A 169 30.21 -11.23 -16.75
C ASN A 169 29.04 -11.29 -17.76
N PRO A 170 28.58 -10.14 -18.28
CA PRO A 170 27.40 -10.08 -19.14
C PRO A 170 27.58 -10.86 -20.45
N GLN A 171 28.78 -10.87 -21.05
CA GLN A 171 29.03 -11.58 -22.30
C GLN A 171 28.86 -13.11 -22.15
N GLN A 172 29.35 -13.69 -21.06
CA GLN A 172 29.17 -15.13 -20.80
C GLN A 172 27.69 -15.48 -20.60
N LEU A 173 26.92 -14.61 -19.93
CA LEU A 173 25.48 -14.76 -19.78
C LEU A 173 24.77 -14.72 -21.13
N VAL A 174 25.09 -13.75 -21.99
CA VAL A 174 24.55 -13.67 -23.36
C VAL A 174 24.82 -14.96 -24.14
N GLN A 175 26.07 -15.43 -24.14
CA GLN A 175 26.44 -16.65 -24.88
C GLN A 175 25.66 -17.87 -24.38
N LYS A 176 25.56 -18.07 -23.06
CA LYS A 176 24.81 -19.20 -22.48
C LYS A 176 23.31 -19.10 -22.78
N ARG A 177 22.72 -17.91 -22.61
CA ARG A 177 21.32 -17.65 -22.95
C ARG A 177 21.04 -17.93 -24.43
N ASN A 178 21.87 -17.41 -25.33
CA ASN A 178 21.68 -17.57 -26.77
C ASN A 178 21.79 -19.04 -27.20
N ARG A 179 22.73 -19.80 -26.61
CA ARG A 179 22.82 -21.26 -26.82
C ARG A 179 21.57 -21.99 -26.35
N LEU A 180 21.03 -21.60 -25.18
CA LEU A 180 19.78 -22.18 -24.68
C LEU A 180 18.60 -21.85 -25.60
N LEU A 181 18.46 -20.60 -26.05
CA LEU A 181 17.42 -20.17 -26.98
C LEU A 181 17.49 -20.94 -28.31
N ALA A 182 18.69 -21.07 -28.91
CA ALA A 182 18.88 -21.84 -30.13
C ALA A 182 18.50 -23.32 -29.92
N SER A 183 18.87 -23.90 -28.78
CA SER A 183 18.51 -25.29 -28.47
C SER A 183 17.03 -25.49 -28.18
N LEU A 184 16.31 -24.48 -27.66
CA LEU A 184 14.86 -24.53 -27.45
C LEU A 184 14.10 -24.43 -28.78
N GLN A 185 14.62 -23.64 -29.73
CA GLN A 185 14.07 -23.56 -31.08
C GLN A 185 14.27 -24.87 -31.85
N SER A 186 15.44 -25.50 -31.74
CA SER A 186 15.69 -26.77 -32.43
C SER A 186 14.86 -27.94 -31.92
N THR A 187 14.35 -27.84 -30.68
CA THR A 187 13.37 -28.80 -30.13
C THR A 187 11.91 -28.39 -30.34
N GLY A 188 11.65 -27.34 -31.13
CA GLY A 188 10.31 -26.97 -31.59
C GLY A 188 9.47 -26.16 -30.60
N HIS A 189 10.06 -25.54 -29.56
CA HIS A 189 9.29 -24.77 -28.59
C HIS A 189 8.77 -23.42 -29.13
N PHE A 190 9.41 -22.86 -30.16
CA PHE A 190 8.99 -21.64 -30.84
C PHE A 190 9.64 -21.54 -32.23
N ASN A 191 9.13 -20.63 -33.08
CA ASN A 191 9.58 -20.47 -34.46
C ASN A 191 10.87 -19.63 -34.60
N ALA A 192 11.44 -19.61 -35.80
CA ALA A 192 12.67 -18.86 -36.10
C ALA A 192 12.54 -17.34 -35.89
N GLU A 193 11.37 -16.75 -36.17
CA GLU A 193 11.13 -15.32 -35.89
C GLU A 193 11.18 -15.01 -34.39
N THR A 194 10.57 -15.86 -33.56
CA THR A 194 10.63 -15.71 -32.09
C THR A 194 12.06 -15.84 -31.59
N LEU A 195 12.86 -16.74 -32.18
CA LEU A 195 14.29 -16.85 -31.86
C LEU A 195 15.02 -15.55 -32.19
N ARG A 196 14.81 -14.99 -33.39
CA ARG A 196 15.45 -13.75 -33.84
C ARG A 196 15.10 -12.59 -32.89
N LEU A 197 13.84 -12.45 -32.53
CA LEU A 197 13.38 -11.43 -31.57
C LEU A 197 14.00 -11.64 -30.17
N ALA A 198 13.98 -12.88 -29.66
CA ALA A 198 14.52 -13.19 -28.34
C ALA A 198 16.05 -12.98 -28.24
N LEU A 199 16.79 -13.24 -29.33
CA LEU A 199 18.23 -12.99 -29.39
C LEU A 199 18.57 -11.49 -29.42
N ALA A 200 17.70 -10.69 -30.05
CA ALA A 200 17.84 -9.24 -30.11
C ALA A 200 17.53 -8.54 -28.78
N GLU A 201 16.75 -9.16 -27.89
CA GLU A 201 16.50 -8.62 -26.55
C GLU A 201 17.83 -8.55 -25.74
N PRO A 202 18.13 -7.41 -25.10
CA PRO A 202 19.34 -7.26 -24.29
C PRO A 202 19.23 -8.08 -22.99
N VAL A 203 20.36 -8.66 -22.55
CA VAL A 203 20.44 -9.19 -21.18
C VAL A 203 20.43 -8.04 -20.18
N PRO A 204 19.92 -8.24 -18.95
CA PRO A 204 20.03 -7.24 -17.92
C PRO A 204 21.52 -6.97 -17.64
N THR A 205 21.91 -5.70 -17.62
CA THR A 205 23.28 -5.27 -17.26
C THR A 205 23.36 -4.73 -15.83
N ARG A 206 22.20 -4.45 -15.24
CA ARG A 206 22.08 -3.94 -13.86
C ARG A 206 20.84 -4.50 -13.18
N ALA A 207 20.89 -4.53 -11.86
CA ALA A 207 19.76 -4.87 -11.03
C ALA A 207 18.98 -3.60 -10.65
N PHE A 208 17.67 -3.59 -10.88
CA PHE A 208 16.79 -2.50 -10.48
C PHE A 208 16.59 -2.46 -8.96
N ARG A 209 16.27 -1.28 -8.44
CA ARG A 209 15.83 -1.15 -7.04
C ARG A 209 14.38 -1.59 -6.93
N TYR A 210 14.05 -2.29 -5.85
CA TYR A 210 12.66 -2.57 -5.56
C TYR A 210 11.93 -1.26 -5.25
N PRO A 211 10.64 -1.17 -5.60
CA PRO A 211 9.84 -0.01 -5.24
C PRO A 211 9.78 0.15 -3.72
N VAL A 212 9.70 1.40 -3.29
CA VAL A 212 9.54 1.78 -1.88
C VAL A 212 8.35 2.75 -1.81
N TRP A 213 7.15 2.18 -1.85
CA TRP A 213 5.90 2.93 -1.72
C TRP A 213 5.34 2.81 -0.31
N ALA A 214 4.60 3.85 0.11
CA ALA A 214 4.02 3.97 1.45
C ALA A 214 5.02 3.54 2.55
N PRO A 215 6.23 4.12 2.62
CA PRO A 215 7.33 3.57 3.41
C PRO A 215 7.05 3.50 4.91
N HIS A 216 6.34 4.49 5.45
CA HIS A 216 5.90 4.51 6.84
C HIS A 216 4.98 3.34 7.16
N LEU A 217 3.90 3.24 6.39
CA LEU A 217 2.93 2.17 6.50
C LEU A 217 3.61 0.82 6.37
N SER A 218 4.35 0.62 5.28
CA SER A 218 5.05 -0.62 5.01
C SER A 218 6.01 -1.02 6.14
N ARG A 219 6.72 -0.06 6.76
CA ARG A 219 7.59 -0.32 7.92
C ARG A 219 6.79 -0.71 9.15
N ALA A 220 5.65 -0.06 9.40
CA ALA A 220 4.75 -0.40 10.50
C ALA A 220 4.22 -1.84 10.35
N LEU A 221 3.82 -2.24 9.14
CA LEU A 221 3.25 -3.57 8.89
C LEU A 221 4.26 -4.71 8.94
N LYS A 222 5.53 -4.41 8.63
CA LYS A 222 6.60 -5.40 8.79
C LYS A 222 6.77 -5.82 10.26
N ARG A 223 6.56 -4.90 11.21
CA ARG A 223 6.74 -5.18 12.65
C ARG A 223 5.72 -6.25 13.08
N GLY A 224 6.21 -7.39 13.55
CA GLY A 224 5.37 -8.50 14.03
C GLY A 224 4.89 -9.49 12.94
N ARG A 225 5.30 -9.34 11.68
CA ARG A 225 4.85 -10.21 10.56
C ARG A 225 6.01 -10.61 9.64
N GLN A 226 7.01 -11.29 10.21
CA GLN A 226 8.16 -11.79 9.44
C GLN A 226 7.76 -12.94 8.50
N GLY A 227 8.44 -13.04 7.35
CA GLY A 227 8.28 -14.14 6.39
C GLY A 227 6.95 -14.21 5.63
N ARG A 228 6.00 -13.30 5.87
CA ARG A 228 4.66 -13.35 5.23
C ARG A 228 4.49 -12.33 4.10
N LEU A 229 3.60 -12.69 3.16
CA LEU A 229 3.00 -11.76 2.22
C LEU A 229 1.92 -10.96 2.94
N ILE A 230 1.99 -9.63 2.90
CA ILE A 230 0.98 -8.75 3.50
C ILE A 230 0.26 -8.02 2.38
N LYS A 231 -1.02 -8.36 2.18
CA LYS A 231 -1.93 -7.66 1.26
C LYS A 231 -2.59 -6.47 1.95
N THR A 232 -2.47 -5.29 1.36
CA THR A 232 -2.99 -4.04 1.92
C THR A 232 -4.27 -3.59 1.19
N THR A 233 -4.93 -2.56 1.71
CA THR A 233 -6.05 -1.88 1.03
C THR A 233 -5.60 -0.76 0.08
N ILE A 234 -4.30 -0.44 0.11
CA ILE A 234 -3.65 0.59 -0.69
C ILE A 234 -3.83 0.27 -2.16
N ASP A 235 -4.05 1.31 -2.95
CA ASP A 235 -4.07 1.28 -4.40
C ASP A 235 -2.74 1.84 -4.91
N ALA A 236 -1.95 1.05 -5.66
CA ALA A 236 -0.63 1.50 -6.11
C ALA A 236 -0.69 2.69 -7.08
N GLY A 237 -1.77 2.88 -7.82
CA GLY A 237 -1.99 4.06 -8.66
C GLY A 237 -2.16 5.31 -7.81
N LEU A 238 -3.15 5.30 -6.92
CA LEU A 238 -3.44 6.42 -6.02
C LEU A 238 -2.28 6.74 -5.08
N GLN A 239 -1.56 5.72 -4.60
CA GLN A 239 -0.39 5.90 -3.74
C GLN A 239 0.70 6.70 -4.45
N ARG A 240 1.04 6.34 -5.70
CA ARG A 240 2.07 7.03 -6.49
C ARG A 240 1.66 8.46 -6.79
N GLU A 241 0.40 8.67 -7.13
CA GLU A 241 -0.14 10.00 -7.41
C GLU A 241 -0.11 10.89 -6.16
N LEU A 242 -0.55 10.37 -5.01
CA LEU A 242 -0.54 11.15 -3.77
C LEU A 242 0.88 11.49 -3.30
N GLU A 243 1.83 10.53 -3.35
CA GLU A 243 3.25 10.81 -3.06
C GLU A 243 3.83 11.88 -4.00
N PHE A 244 3.49 11.81 -5.30
CA PHE A 244 3.92 12.81 -6.27
C PHE A 244 3.34 14.20 -5.96
N LEU A 245 2.04 14.30 -5.67
CA LEU A 245 1.36 15.56 -5.37
C LEU A 245 1.90 16.20 -4.08
N VAL A 246 2.03 15.42 -3.01
CA VAL A 246 2.60 15.88 -1.73
C VAL A 246 4.05 16.33 -1.92
N GLY A 247 4.87 15.52 -2.58
CA GLY A 247 6.26 15.86 -2.86
C GLY A 247 6.41 17.12 -3.72
N ARG A 248 5.55 17.30 -4.74
CA ARG A 248 5.53 18.49 -5.57
C ARG A 248 5.16 19.75 -4.79
N HIS A 249 4.11 19.67 -3.95
CA HIS A 249 3.65 20.82 -3.19
C HIS A 249 4.64 21.22 -2.09
N LEU A 250 5.23 20.25 -1.40
CA LEU A 250 6.22 20.52 -0.36
C LEU A 250 7.51 21.12 -0.92
N ARG A 251 7.91 20.82 -2.16
CA ARG A 251 9.01 21.54 -2.83
C ARG A 251 8.74 23.04 -2.98
N TYR A 252 7.50 23.42 -3.26
CA TYR A 252 7.12 24.83 -3.35
C TYR A 252 7.11 25.51 -1.98
N LEU A 253 6.59 24.82 -0.96
CA LEU A 253 6.53 25.35 0.41
C LEU A 253 7.88 25.30 1.15
N ASP A 254 8.86 24.57 0.63
CA ASP A 254 10.21 24.48 1.19
C ASP A 254 10.86 25.86 1.33
N HIS A 255 10.66 26.73 0.34
CA HIS A 255 11.13 28.12 0.36
C HIS A 255 10.49 28.97 1.47
N GLN A 256 9.38 28.51 2.04
CA GLN A 256 8.68 29.14 3.17
C GLN A 256 9.04 28.47 4.52
N GLY A 257 10.02 27.56 4.53
CA GLY A 257 10.46 26.83 5.72
C GLY A 257 9.59 25.62 6.07
N ILE A 258 8.75 25.14 5.15
CA ILE A 258 7.89 23.97 5.36
C ILE A 258 8.48 22.79 4.56
N GLY A 259 9.40 22.05 5.20
CA GLY A 259 10.12 20.97 4.55
C GLY A 259 9.45 19.59 4.61
N ASN A 260 8.33 19.43 5.32
CA ASN A 260 7.68 18.12 5.52
C ASN A 260 6.15 18.23 5.57
N GLY A 261 5.46 17.12 5.30
CA GLY A 261 4.00 17.03 5.27
C GLY A 261 3.51 15.59 5.12
N ALA A 262 2.25 15.37 5.48
CA ALA A 262 1.63 14.06 5.45
C ALA A 262 0.23 14.15 4.82
N ALA A 263 -0.21 13.06 4.21
CA ALA A 263 -1.54 12.94 3.61
C ALA A 263 -2.06 11.51 3.76
N LEU A 264 -3.36 11.38 3.97
CA LEU A 264 -4.05 10.10 4.11
C LEU A 264 -5.32 10.12 3.27
N LEU A 265 -5.42 9.19 2.31
CA LEU A 265 -6.61 9.04 1.47
C LEU A 265 -7.43 7.85 1.95
N VAL A 266 -8.67 8.11 2.37
CA VAL A 266 -9.58 7.11 2.93
C VAL A 266 -10.86 7.07 2.12
N GLU A 267 -11.31 5.86 1.77
CA GLU A 267 -12.60 5.64 1.13
C GLU A 267 -13.75 5.84 2.13
N THR A 268 -14.62 6.80 1.84
CA THR A 268 -15.80 7.12 2.66
C THR A 268 -16.76 5.92 2.73
N GLY A 269 -17.32 5.66 3.91
CA GLY A 269 -18.26 4.56 4.15
C GLY A 269 -17.60 3.21 4.45
N SER A 270 -16.52 2.86 3.73
CA SER A 270 -15.74 1.64 3.96
C SER A 270 -14.61 1.84 4.99
N GLY A 271 -14.07 3.06 5.11
CA GLY A 271 -12.92 3.37 5.97
C GLY A 271 -11.60 2.78 5.49
N LYS A 272 -11.54 2.19 4.28
CA LYS A 272 -10.31 1.62 3.72
C LYS A 272 -9.32 2.74 3.33
N VAL A 273 -8.07 2.61 3.75
CA VAL A 273 -6.99 3.49 3.27
C VAL A 273 -6.63 3.10 1.86
N ARG A 274 -6.66 4.07 0.96
CA ARG A 274 -6.29 3.91 -0.45
C ARG A 274 -4.90 4.45 -0.75
N ALA A 275 -4.45 5.47 -0.02
CA ALA A 275 -3.08 5.96 -0.07
C ALA A 275 -2.62 6.53 1.28
N TYR A 276 -1.34 6.39 1.60
CA TYR A 276 -0.73 6.74 2.88
C TYR A 276 0.63 7.41 2.68
N VAL A 277 0.73 8.69 3.02
CA VAL A 277 1.97 9.48 2.93
C VAL A 277 2.29 10.05 4.30
N GLY A 278 3.29 9.48 4.98
CA GLY A 278 3.70 9.93 6.31
C GLY A 278 4.67 11.11 6.32
N SER A 279 5.40 11.33 5.22
CA SER A 279 6.36 12.44 5.09
C SER A 279 6.62 12.75 3.62
N ARG A 280 7.33 13.86 3.34
CA ARG A 280 7.82 14.22 2.00
C ARG A 280 8.71 13.14 1.38
N ASP A 281 9.72 12.72 2.13
CA ASP A 281 10.69 11.70 1.75
C ASP A 281 11.08 10.95 3.02
N PHE A 282 10.91 9.64 3.01
CA PHE A 282 11.25 8.78 4.15
C PHE A 282 12.74 8.74 4.46
N PHE A 283 13.58 8.98 3.46
CA PHE A 283 15.03 8.90 3.58
C PHE A 283 15.71 10.25 3.82
N ASP A 284 14.94 11.33 4.00
CA ASP A 284 15.45 12.66 4.29
C ASP A 284 15.66 12.87 5.81
N PRO A 285 16.90 12.84 6.32
CA PRO A 285 17.14 13.07 7.74
C PRO A 285 16.97 14.54 8.15
N ALA A 286 17.19 15.50 7.23
CA ALA A 286 17.18 16.93 7.55
C ALA A 286 15.78 17.40 7.97
N HIS A 287 14.74 16.86 7.33
CA HIS A 287 13.35 17.19 7.63
C HIS A 287 12.63 16.12 8.47
N GLN A 288 13.38 15.24 9.14
CA GLN A 288 12.84 14.16 9.96
C GLN A 288 11.91 13.23 9.17
N GLY A 289 12.33 12.83 7.97
CA GLY A 289 11.55 12.06 7.01
C GLY A 289 11.02 10.72 7.52
N GLN A 290 11.61 10.13 8.56
CA GLN A 290 11.12 8.89 9.19
C GLN A 290 10.04 9.11 10.26
N VAL A 291 9.73 10.36 10.60
CA VAL A 291 8.61 10.70 11.48
C VAL A 291 7.33 10.62 10.67
N ASP A 292 6.48 9.67 11.05
CA ASP A 292 5.20 9.48 10.40
C ASP A 292 4.20 10.56 10.83
N GLY A 293 4.02 11.57 9.98
CA GLY A 293 3.12 12.69 10.21
C GLY A 293 1.64 12.33 10.24
N VAL A 294 1.23 11.18 9.68
CA VAL A 294 -0.18 10.73 9.75
C VAL A 294 -0.55 10.34 11.19
N ILE A 295 0.40 9.75 11.93
CA ILE A 295 0.20 9.32 13.31
C ILE A 295 0.92 10.24 14.31
N ALA A 296 1.64 11.27 13.90
CA ALA A 296 2.32 12.15 14.85
C ALA A 296 1.29 13.04 15.58
N PRO A 297 1.30 13.13 16.93
CA PRO A 297 0.45 14.07 17.63
C PRO A 297 0.78 15.51 17.21
N ARG A 298 -0.25 16.25 16.80
CA ARG A 298 -0.18 17.66 16.46
C ARG A 298 -1.39 18.38 17.06
N SER A 299 -1.27 19.70 17.24
CA SER A 299 -2.43 20.53 17.48
C SER A 299 -3.42 20.33 16.34
N SER A 300 -4.65 19.98 16.68
CA SER A 300 -5.75 19.84 15.72
C SER A 300 -6.24 21.19 15.17
N GLY A 301 -5.85 22.29 15.81
CA GLY A 301 -6.35 23.62 15.48
C GLY A 301 -7.88 23.65 15.35
N SER A 302 -8.36 24.22 14.25
CA SER A 302 -9.80 24.37 13.99
C SER A 302 -10.49 23.11 13.44
N LEU A 303 -9.77 22.01 13.22
CA LEU A 303 -10.33 20.77 12.64
C LEU A 303 -11.44 20.14 13.50
N LEU A 304 -11.51 20.50 14.79
CA LEU A 304 -12.54 20.00 15.72
C LEU A 304 -13.85 20.80 15.70
N LYS A 305 -13.84 22.03 15.15
CA LYS A 305 -15.02 22.90 15.16
C LYS A 305 -16.22 22.29 14.41
N PRO A 306 -16.08 21.68 13.22
CA PRO A 306 -17.22 21.08 12.53
C PRO A 306 -17.99 20.06 13.39
N PHE A 307 -17.27 19.23 14.16
CA PHE A 307 -17.89 18.27 15.08
C PHE A 307 -18.65 18.96 16.21
N LEU A 308 -18.08 20.02 16.79
CA LEU A 308 -18.74 20.79 17.84
C LEU A 308 -20.03 21.44 17.33
N TYR A 309 -20.01 22.02 16.13
CA TYR A 309 -21.19 22.64 15.52
C TYR A 309 -22.26 21.59 15.20
N ALA A 310 -21.87 20.47 14.58
CA ALA A 310 -22.80 19.38 14.29
C ALA A 310 -23.46 18.82 15.55
N LEU A 311 -22.68 18.53 16.60
CA LEU A 311 -23.21 18.04 17.88
C LEU A 311 -24.12 19.06 18.57
N SER A 312 -23.81 20.35 18.44
CA SER A 312 -24.65 21.41 18.98
C SER A 312 -25.98 21.55 18.22
N MET A 313 -25.97 21.28 16.91
CA MET A 313 -27.20 21.19 16.12
C MET A 313 -28.02 19.95 16.50
N ASP A 314 -27.37 18.79 16.63
CA ASP A 314 -28.02 17.55 17.07
C ASP A 314 -28.66 17.69 18.47
N ALA A 315 -28.03 18.46 19.36
CA ALA A 315 -28.54 18.77 20.69
C ALA A 315 -29.62 19.89 20.70
N GLY A 316 -29.99 20.44 19.54
CA GLY A 316 -30.98 21.50 19.43
C GLY A 316 -30.53 22.87 19.98
N LEU A 317 -29.23 23.08 20.18
CA LEU A 317 -28.69 24.33 20.75
C LEU A 317 -28.61 25.46 19.73
N ILE A 318 -28.36 25.10 18.47
CA ILE A 318 -28.20 26.02 17.33
C ILE A 318 -28.79 25.41 16.06
N LEU A 319 -29.17 26.27 15.13
CA LEU A 319 -29.41 25.97 13.71
C LEU A 319 -28.36 26.73 12.88
N PRO A 320 -28.14 26.39 11.59
CA PRO A 320 -27.21 27.12 10.71
C PRO A 320 -27.42 28.65 10.73
N GLN A 321 -28.69 29.07 10.78
CA GLN A 321 -29.11 30.48 10.77
C GLN A 321 -29.13 31.15 12.16
N THR A 322 -28.84 30.42 13.24
CA THR A 322 -28.82 31.00 14.59
C THR A 322 -27.72 32.04 14.70
N LEU A 323 -28.06 33.22 15.21
CA LEU A 323 -27.09 34.27 15.50
C LEU A 323 -26.26 33.90 16.73
N VAL A 324 -24.96 33.77 16.54
CA VAL A 324 -23.95 33.54 17.57
C VAL A 324 -23.14 34.80 17.81
N LYS A 325 -22.74 34.99 19.08
CA LYS A 325 -22.03 36.19 19.51
C LYS A 325 -20.52 36.04 19.26
N ASP A 326 -19.97 36.88 18.41
CA ASP A 326 -18.55 37.12 18.20
C ASP A 326 -18.18 38.48 18.80
N VAL A 327 -18.12 38.54 20.13
CA VAL A 327 -17.83 39.77 20.89
C VAL A 327 -16.73 39.50 21.91
N PRO A 328 -15.93 40.51 22.30
CA PRO A 328 -14.92 40.36 23.35
C PRO A 328 -15.51 39.65 24.57
N SER A 329 -14.87 38.57 24.98
CA SER A 329 -15.37 37.70 26.05
C SER A 329 -14.23 37.31 26.96
N PHE A 330 -14.46 37.32 28.27
CA PHE A 330 -13.44 36.96 29.25
C PHE A 330 -13.88 35.76 30.08
N TYR A 331 -12.99 34.79 30.25
CA TYR A 331 -13.23 33.53 30.96
C TYR A 331 -12.07 33.23 31.89
N SER A 332 -12.20 33.53 33.19
CA SER A 332 -11.24 33.09 34.22
C SER A 332 -9.77 33.29 33.84
N GLY A 333 -9.40 34.49 33.35
CA GLY A 333 -8.03 34.80 32.93
C GLY A 333 -7.74 34.59 31.44
N PHE A 334 -8.66 34.03 30.68
CA PHE A 334 -8.51 33.77 29.24
C PHE A 334 -9.50 34.60 28.41
N SER A 335 -8.98 35.29 27.39
CA SER A 335 -9.78 36.05 26.41
C SER A 335 -9.54 35.48 25.02
N PRO A 336 -10.47 34.67 24.46
CA PRO A 336 -10.30 34.15 23.12
C PRO A 336 -10.33 35.29 22.09
N ARG A 337 -9.46 35.18 21.09
CA ARG A 337 -9.38 36.11 19.96
C ARG A 337 -9.51 35.35 18.65
N ASN A 338 -10.12 35.99 17.66
CA ASN A 338 -10.11 35.48 16.29
C ASN A 338 -8.72 35.62 15.68
N ALA A 339 -8.46 34.89 14.60
CA ALA A 339 -7.13 34.87 13.96
C ALA A 339 -6.71 36.24 13.38
N ASP A 340 -7.69 37.07 13.05
CA ASP A 340 -7.54 38.45 12.58
C ASP A 340 -7.68 39.49 13.71
N GLU A 341 -7.87 39.03 14.96
CA GLU A 341 -8.05 39.85 16.17
C GLU A 341 -9.24 40.82 16.13
N ARG A 342 -10.19 40.60 15.21
CA ARG A 342 -11.42 41.38 15.08
C ARG A 342 -12.63 40.63 15.65
N TYR A 343 -13.71 41.37 15.88
CA TYR A 343 -14.98 40.87 16.40
C TYR A 343 -16.12 41.40 15.53
N ASP A 344 -17.01 40.51 15.10
CA ASP A 344 -18.08 40.83 14.14
C ASP A 344 -19.46 41.00 14.79
N GLY A 345 -19.55 40.94 16.11
CA GLY A 345 -20.80 41.15 16.83
C GLY A 345 -21.71 39.93 16.76
N LEU A 346 -22.75 39.97 15.92
CA LEU A 346 -23.69 38.87 15.72
C LEU A 346 -23.51 38.27 14.34
N VAL A 347 -23.15 36.99 14.29
CA VAL A 347 -22.86 36.26 13.05
C VAL A 347 -23.71 35.00 13.00
N ARG A 348 -24.13 34.55 11.81
CA ARG A 348 -24.82 33.27 11.67
C ARG A 348 -23.87 32.11 12.00
N ALA A 349 -24.38 31.05 12.62
CA ALA A 349 -23.57 29.90 13.02
C ALA A 349 -22.85 29.24 11.83
N GLU A 350 -23.52 29.14 10.67
CA GLU A 350 -22.90 28.61 9.44
C GLU A 350 -21.72 29.47 8.97
N GLU A 351 -21.88 30.80 9.00
CA GLU A 351 -20.84 31.74 8.59
C GLU A 351 -19.67 31.72 9.59
N ALA A 352 -19.97 31.65 10.89
CA ALA A 352 -18.96 31.52 11.94
C ALA A 352 -18.11 30.25 11.77
N LEU A 353 -18.71 29.14 11.30
CA LEU A 353 -17.98 27.91 10.98
C LEU A 353 -17.16 28.04 9.69
N VAL A 354 -17.74 28.59 8.61
CA VAL A 354 -17.05 28.82 7.32
C VAL A 354 -15.81 29.69 7.51
N ARG A 355 -15.94 30.76 8.31
CA ARG A 355 -14.85 31.69 8.64
C ARG A 355 -13.95 31.17 9.76
N SER A 356 -14.29 30.03 10.36
CA SER A 356 -13.58 29.42 11.48
C SER A 356 -13.32 30.41 12.63
N LEU A 357 -14.35 31.15 13.05
CA LEU A 357 -14.24 32.09 14.17
C LEU A 357 -13.97 31.33 15.48
N ASN A 358 -13.12 31.89 16.35
CA ASN A 358 -12.69 31.26 17.61
C ASN A 358 -13.66 31.57 18.74
N VAL A 359 -14.09 32.84 18.87
CA VAL A 359 -14.93 33.28 19.98
C VAL A 359 -16.29 32.58 19.98
N PRO A 360 -17.03 32.47 18.84
CA PRO A 360 -18.28 31.74 18.82
C PRO A 360 -18.09 30.26 19.14
N ALA A 361 -16.99 29.65 18.69
CA ALA A 361 -16.69 28.25 18.97
C ALA A 361 -16.43 27.98 20.47
N VAL A 362 -15.70 28.87 21.16
CA VAL A 362 -15.47 28.76 22.61
C VAL A 362 -16.78 28.94 23.39
N ARG A 363 -17.62 29.90 22.97
CA ARG A 363 -18.96 30.11 23.57
C ARG A 363 -19.85 28.89 23.38
N LEU A 364 -19.85 28.33 22.17
CA LEU A 364 -20.64 27.15 21.83
C LEU A 364 -20.17 25.93 22.61
N LEU A 365 -18.85 25.71 22.74
CA LEU A 365 -18.29 24.63 23.54
C LEU A 365 -18.73 24.70 25.01
N ARG A 366 -18.77 25.91 25.59
CA ARG A 366 -19.26 26.11 26.95
C ARG A 366 -20.75 25.77 27.07
N ARG A 367 -21.57 26.08 26.06
CA ARG A 367 -23.00 25.78 26.05
C ARG A 367 -23.28 24.29 25.83
N TYR A 368 -22.54 23.64 24.94
CA TYR A 368 -22.65 22.21 24.64
C TYR A 368 -22.09 21.33 25.77
N GLY A 369 -21.05 21.81 26.45
CA GLY A 369 -20.40 21.13 27.57
C GLY A 369 -19.08 20.48 27.17
N LEU A 370 -18.01 20.88 27.85
CA LEU A 370 -16.65 20.36 27.60
C LEU A 370 -16.56 18.85 27.79
N PHE A 371 -17.18 18.31 28.85
CA PHE A 371 -17.15 16.88 29.14
C PHE A 371 -17.84 16.05 28.05
N ASN A 372 -19.01 16.50 27.58
CA ASN A 372 -19.75 15.83 26.50
C ASN A 372 -18.95 15.82 25.20
N PHE A 373 -18.32 16.94 24.88
CA PHE A 373 -17.46 17.03 23.69
C PHE A 373 -16.22 16.14 23.81
N TYR A 374 -15.58 16.14 24.98
CA TYR A 374 -14.44 15.28 25.25
C TYR A 374 -14.79 13.79 25.15
N ARG A 375 -15.90 13.37 25.74
CA ARG A 375 -16.43 12.00 25.63
C ARG A 375 -16.66 11.60 24.18
N PHE A 376 -17.33 12.44 23.40
CA PHE A 376 -17.51 12.19 21.96
C PHE A 376 -16.17 12.00 21.24
N LEU A 377 -15.17 12.83 21.52
CA LEU A 377 -13.85 12.69 20.89
C LEU A 377 -13.17 11.37 21.28
N GLN A 378 -13.28 10.94 22.54
CA GLN A 378 -12.79 9.64 22.98
C GLN A 378 -13.49 8.49 22.26
N ASP A 379 -14.83 8.54 22.18
CA ASP A 379 -15.65 7.52 21.50
C ASP A 379 -15.38 7.49 19.99
N ALA A 380 -15.05 8.64 19.39
CA ALA A 380 -14.61 8.78 18.01
C ALA A 380 -13.16 8.31 17.77
N GLY A 381 -12.46 7.86 18.81
CA GLY A 381 -11.11 7.27 18.73
C GLY A 381 -9.96 8.23 19.01
N VAL A 382 -10.21 9.51 19.33
CA VAL A 382 -9.16 10.49 19.64
C VAL A 382 -8.55 10.17 21.01
N SER A 383 -7.41 9.49 21.00
CA SER A 383 -6.75 8.94 22.21
C SER A 383 -5.63 9.81 22.77
N THR A 384 -5.20 10.85 22.06
CA THR A 384 -4.07 11.71 22.44
C THR A 384 -4.44 12.86 23.36
N LEU A 385 -5.73 13.17 23.50
CA LEU A 385 -6.21 14.20 24.40
C LEU A 385 -6.25 13.65 25.84
N ARG A 386 -5.21 13.97 26.63
CA ARG A 386 -5.14 13.59 28.04
C ARG A 386 -5.59 14.75 28.92
N PRO A 387 -6.54 14.54 29.84
CA PRO A 387 -6.84 15.53 30.87
C PRO A 387 -5.64 15.60 31.82
N THR A 388 -5.04 16.77 32.02
CA THR A 388 -4.04 16.97 33.09
C THR A 388 -4.72 17.02 34.45
N ALA A 389 -4.00 16.76 35.55
CA ALA A 389 -4.58 16.70 36.91
C ALA A 389 -5.31 18.01 37.32
N ASP A 390 -4.96 19.14 36.71
CA ASP A 390 -5.59 20.46 36.87
C ASP A 390 -6.97 20.59 36.16
N SER A 391 -7.28 19.71 35.21
CA SER A 391 -8.52 19.71 34.44
C SER A 391 -9.74 19.15 35.18
N ARG A 392 -9.54 18.60 36.40
CA ARG A 392 -10.65 18.27 37.31
C ARG A 392 -11.19 19.52 38.02
N GLY A 393 -10.45 20.64 38.01
CA GLY A 393 -10.83 21.91 38.64
C GLY A 393 -10.95 23.12 37.70
N CYS A 394 -10.27 23.14 36.54
CA CYS A 394 -10.19 24.34 35.70
C CYS A 394 -10.80 24.19 34.28
N ARG A 395 -11.72 25.12 33.96
CA ARG A 395 -12.58 25.20 32.75
C ARG A 395 -11.89 25.84 31.53
N SER A 396 -10.66 25.49 31.20
CA SER A 396 -9.99 26.12 30.04
C SER A 396 -9.08 25.16 29.29
N HIS A 397 -9.68 24.34 28.42
CA HIS A 397 -9.00 23.89 27.21
C HIS A 397 -9.60 24.63 26.01
N PRO A 398 -8.91 25.64 25.46
CA PRO A 398 -9.27 26.16 24.16
C PRO A 398 -9.02 25.06 23.12
N LEU A 399 -9.98 24.88 22.22
CA LEU A 399 -9.93 23.95 21.09
C LEU A 399 -8.56 24.05 20.38
N GLY A 400 -7.65 23.12 20.69
CA GLY A 400 -6.40 22.92 19.96
C GLY A 400 -5.14 23.65 20.46
N HIS A 401 -5.11 24.39 21.58
CA HIS A 401 -3.85 24.94 22.08
C HIS A 401 -3.27 24.09 23.23
N ASP A 402 -2.10 23.50 22.97
CA ASP A 402 -1.25 22.84 23.97
C ASP A 402 -0.26 23.91 24.49
N PRO A 403 -0.41 24.43 25.73
CA PRO A 403 0.60 25.32 26.29
C PRO A 403 1.82 24.48 26.64
N ALA A 404 2.99 24.94 26.19
CA ALA A 404 4.27 24.27 26.38
C ALA A 404 4.47 23.79 27.83
N LEU A 405 4.53 22.48 28.03
CA LEU A 405 5.01 21.83 29.26
C LEU A 405 6.36 21.11 28.99
N PRO A 406 7.24 20.99 29.99
CA PRO A 406 8.56 20.38 29.84
C PRO A 406 8.42 18.91 29.43
N ARG A 407 9.19 18.48 28.43
CA ARG A 407 9.16 17.12 27.89
C ARG A 407 9.46 16.09 28.99
N PRO A 408 8.53 15.19 29.38
CA PRO A 408 8.93 13.98 30.08
C PRO A 408 9.55 13.00 29.06
N ARG A 409 10.59 12.27 29.48
CA ARG A 409 11.26 11.25 28.68
C ARG A 409 10.24 10.24 28.12
N PRO A 410 10.39 9.76 26.87
CA PRO A 410 9.43 8.86 26.26
C PRO A 410 9.51 7.49 26.93
N ARG A 411 8.50 7.12 27.73
CA ARG A 411 8.19 5.71 28.00
C ARG A 411 7.46 5.16 26.77
N ARG A 412 8.01 4.11 26.16
CA ARG A 412 7.40 3.34 25.06
C ARG A 412 5.97 2.98 25.44
N THR A 413 5.00 3.58 24.76
CA THR A 413 3.60 3.11 24.76
C THR A 413 3.20 2.92 23.30
N ASP A 414 2.98 1.67 22.91
CA ASP A 414 2.67 1.19 21.56
C ASP A 414 1.23 1.50 21.13
N ARG A 415 0.79 2.76 21.18
CA ARG A 415 -0.53 3.14 20.65
C ARG A 415 -0.44 4.37 19.77
N ALA A 416 -0.74 4.16 18.49
CA ALA A 416 -0.79 5.19 17.46
C ALA A 416 -1.88 6.24 17.78
N PRO A 417 -1.58 7.53 17.59
CA PRO A 417 -2.59 8.59 17.52
C PRO A 417 -3.53 8.35 16.36
N ALA A 418 -4.82 8.22 16.66
CA ALA A 418 -5.84 8.36 15.65
C ALA A 418 -6.13 9.85 15.46
N LEU A 419 -6.00 10.32 14.21
CA LEU A 419 -6.86 11.41 13.70
C LEU A 419 -8.34 11.04 13.95
N LEU A 420 -9.29 11.93 13.70
CA LEU A 420 -10.75 11.66 13.76
C LEU A 420 -11.18 10.59 12.74
N ALA A 421 -10.72 9.38 12.99
CA ALA A 421 -10.66 8.25 12.12
C ALA A 421 -11.39 7.15 12.86
N GLY A 422 -12.72 7.16 12.72
CA GLY A 422 -13.45 5.93 12.89
C GLY A 422 -12.76 4.85 12.03
N ALA A 423 -12.29 3.79 12.69
CA ALA A 423 -12.05 2.48 12.09
C ALA A 423 -11.31 2.47 10.73
N VAL A 424 -10.18 3.17 10.62
CA VAL A 424 -9.42 3.17 9.37
C VAL A 424 -8.81 1.78 9.11
N ARG A 425 -9.15 1.18 7.96
CA ARG A 425 -8.76 -0.17 7.55
C ARG A 425 -7.59 -0.13 6.58
N ILE A 426 -6.50 -0.80 6.93
CA ILE A 426 -5.24 -0.77 6.19
C ILE A 426 -4.90 -2.14 5.57
N HIS A 427 -5.54 -3.21 6.05
CA HIS A 427 -5.37 -4.60 5.57
C HIS A 427 -6.73 -5.22 5.28
N ALA A 428 -6.75 -6.22 4.40
CA ALA A 428 -7.96 -6.92 3.99
C ALA A 428 -8.74 -7.51 5.20
N ASP A 429 -8.01 -8.01 6.20
CA ASP A 429 -8.60 -8.72 7.35
C ASP A 429 -8.83 -7.82 8.58
N ALA A 430 -8.70 -6.49 8.45
CA ALA A 430 -8.93 -5.59 9.59
C ALA A 430 -10.42 -5.60 10.00
N PRO A 431 -10.75 -5.93 11.27
CA PRO A 431 -12.14 -6.04 11.71
C PRO A 431 -12.89 -4.72 11.56
N GLN A 432 -14.16 -4.81 11.18
CA GLN A 432 -15.05 -3.66 11.08
C GLN A 432 -15.38 -3.18 12.50
N GLN A 433 -14.86 -2.01 12.90
CA GLN A 433 -15.26 -1.42 14.18
C GLN A 433 -16.64 -0.75 14.07
N PRO A 434 -17.42 -0.73 15.16
CA PRO A 434 -18.73 -0.10 15.18
C PRO A 434 -18.64 1.39 14.85
N ARG A 435 -19.59 1.87 14.03
CA ARG A 435 -19.66 3.28 13.60
C ARG A 435 -20.04 4.15 14.80
N CYS A 436 -19.23 5.16 15.09
CA CYS A 436 -19.67 6.30 15.90
C CYS A 436 -20.68 7.09 15.04
N ARG A 437 -21.97 6.75 15.12
CA ARG A 437 -23.02 7.52 14.45
C ARG A 437 -23.26 8.78 15.29
N LEU A 438 -23.09 9.96 14.70
CA LEU A 438 -23.87 11.13 15.12
C LEU A 438 -25.33 10.67 15.09
N SER A 439 -25.93 10.55 16.25
CA SER A 439 -27.21 9.87 16.42
C SER A 439 -28.27 10.58 15.58
N ARG A 440 -29.00 9.83 14.73
CA ARG A 440 -30.29 10.32 14.23
C ARG A 440 -31.14 10.68 15.44
N PRO A 441 -31.85 11.81 15.45
CA PRO A 441 -32.64 12.21 16.60
C PRO A 441 -33.65 11.10 16.89
N ARG A 442 -33.48 10.40 18.01
CA ARG A 442 -34.57 9.62 18.59
C ARG A 442 -35.51 10.66 19.18
N GLY A 443 -36.60 10.91 18.47
CA GLY A 443 -37.70 11.70 18.99
C GLY A 443 -38.05 11.19 20.38
N ALA A 444 -37.95 12.08 21.36
CA ALA A 444 -38.55 11.88 22.66
C ALA A 444 -40.06 11.89 22.49
N ALA A 445 -40.64 10.72 22.22
CA ALA A 445 -42.07 10.50 22.37
C ALA A 445 -42.32 9.02 22.63
N GLN A 446 -43.10 8.77 23.68
CA GLN A 446 -43.81 7.52 24.02
C GLN A 446 -42.98 6.40 24.64
N ARG A 447 -43.10 6.28 25.97
CA ARG A 447 -43.55 5.05 26.65
C ARG A 447 -44.01 5.37 28.08
N ALA A 448 -45.26 5.79 28.18
CA ALA A 448 -46.10 5.53 29.34
C ALA A 448 -47.35 4.82 28.81
N ALA A 449 -47.39 3.49 28.92
CA ALA A 449 -48.59 2.66 28.93
C ALA A 449 -48.14 1.19 29.01
N ALA A 450 -48.07 0.68 30.24
CA ALA A 450 -48.20 -0.74 30.50
C ALA A 450 -49.60 -0.95 31.09
N ARG A 451 -50.32 -1.93 30.53
CA ARG A 451 -51.47 -2.71 31.05
C ARG A 451 -52.69 -2.64 30.14
N GLY A 452 -53.12 -3.83 29.69
CA GLY A 452 -54.46 -4.06 29.13
C GLY A 452 -54.48 -5.13 28.05
N ARG A 453 -54.96 -6.33 28.41
CA ARG A 453 -55.31 -7.46 27.53
C ARG A 453 -56.30 -7.06 26.42
N VAL A 454 -56.42 -7.87 25.36
CA VAL A 454 -57.63 -8.61 24.93
C VAL A 454 -57.39 -9.40 23.62
N LEU A 455 -58.21 -10.44 23.44
CA LEU A 455 -58.18 -11.64 22.61
C LEU A 455 -58.37 -11.50 21.08
N LEU A 456 -58.14 -12.64 20.42
CA LEU A 456 -58.31 -13.08 19.03
C LEU A 456 -59.70 -12.93 18.35
N ALA A 457 -59.66 -12.96 16.99
CA ALA A 457 -60.55 -13.65 16.01
C ALA A 457 -61.24 -12.72 14.94
N PRO A 458 -61.86 -13.24 13.85
CA PRO A 458 -61.25 -13.58 12.55
C PRO A 458 -61.92 -12.91 11.29
N VAL A 459 -61.43 -13.26 10.09
CA VAL A 459 -61.79 -12.78 8.72
C VAL A 459 -63.23 -13.19 8.26
N PRO A 460 -63.87 -12.50 7.27
CA PRO A 460 -63.98 -13.04 5.89
C PRO A 460 -63.86 -11.99 4.74
N GLY A 461 -63.48 -12.42 3.52
CA GLY A 461 -63.43 -11.62 2.26
C GLY A 461 -64.79 -11.53 1.53
N PRO A 462 -64.90 -11.41 0.18
CA PRO A 462 -63.91 -11.15 -0.90
C PRO A 462 -64.39 -10.07 -1.95
N VAL A 463 -63.66 -9.94 -3.09
CA VAL A 463 -64.14 -9.74 -4.50
C VAL A 463 -63.21 -8.79 -5.29
N ALA A 464 -62.67 -9.32 -6.41
CA ALA A 464 -61.99 -8.60 -7.49
C ALA A 464 -62.96 -8.32 -8.65
N PRO A 465 -62.57 -7.51 -9.66
CA PRO A 465 -62.15 -8.17 -10.90
C PRO A 465 -60.94 -7.55 -11.62
N ARG A 466 -60.31 -8.41 -12.43
CA ARG A 466 -59.30 -8.15 -13.47
C ARG A 466 -59.93 -7.63 -14.77
N LEU A 467 -59.09 -7.09 -15.66
CA LEU A 467 -59.02 -7.19 -17.14
C LEU A 467 -58.24 -5.95 -17.65
N GLU A 468 -57.31 -5.95 -18.61
CA GLU A 468 -56.77 -6.93 -19.54
C GLU A 468 -55.50 -6.33 -20.21
N ASP A 469 -54.61 -7.21 -20.71
CA ASP A 469 -53.39 -6.92 -21.48
C ASP A 469 -53.66 -6.36 -22.88
N ARG A 470 -52.72 -5.56 -23.42
CA ARG A 470 -52.32 -5.63 -24.84
C ARG A 470 -50.85 -5.27 -25.06
N ASP A 471 -50.09 -6.28 -25.48
CA ASP A 471 -48.80 -6.23 -26.18
C ASP A 471 -48.94 -5.66 -27.61
N GLN A 472 -47.87 -5.03 -28.15
CA GLN A 472 -47.11 -5.50 -29.34
C GLN A 472 -46.19 -4.42 -30.00
N LEU A 473 -44.87 -4.76 -30.04
CA LEU A 473 -43.92 -4.76 -31.18
C LEU A 473 -43.50 -3.49 -31.98
N ARG A 474 -42.24 -3.04 -31.78
CA ARG A 474 -41.03 -2.83 -32.68
C ARG A 474 -41.16 -2.22 -34.12
N PRO A 475 -40.06 -1.83 -34.85
CA PRO A 475 -38.72 -1.26 -34.53
C PRO A 475 -38.15 -0.17 -35.53
N ALA A 476 -36.96 0.38 -35.20
CA ALA A 476 -35.81 0.79 -36.05
C ALA A 476 -35.88 1.91 -37.14
N ARG A 477 -34.89 2.83 -37.11
CA ARG A 477 -34.10 3.26 -38.30
C ARG A 477 -32.77 3.98 -37.93
N ARG A 478 -31.71 3.61 -38.67
CA ARG A 478 -30.36 4.21 -38.75
C ARG A 478 -30.33 5.35 -39.78
N LEU A 479 -29.34 6.26 -39.66
CA LEU A 479 -28.43 6.85 -40.68
C LEU A 479 -27.69 8.04 -39.98
N GLY A 480 -26.36 8.08 -39.82
CA GLY A 480 -25.32 8.41 -40.83
C GLY A 480 -25.14 9.95 -40.90
N ALA A 481 -23.99 10.62 -40.98
CA ALA A 481 -22.55 10.36 -40.96
C ALA A 481 -21.81 11.73 -40.95
N ARG A 482 -20.47 11.75 -40.74
CA ARG A 482 -19.46 12.79 -41.13
C ARG A 482 -19.46 14.12 -40.34
N ARG A 483 -18.36 14.87 -40.15
CA ARG A 483 -16.88 14.78 -40.28
C ARG A 483 -16.29 16.09 -39.67
N GLU A 484 -14.97 16.11 -39.43
CA GLU A 484 -14.07 17.29 -39.32
C GLU A 484 -14.13 18.12 -38.02
N SER A 485 -13.14 18.02 -37.12
CA SER A 485 -11.77 18.59 -37.13
C SER A 485 -11.73 20.11 -36.93
N ARG A 486 -11.22 20.56 -35.77
CA ARG A 486 -10.19 21.61 -35.70
C ARG A 486 -9.53 21.66 -34.32
N VAL A 487 -8.21 21.59 -34.39
CA VAL A 487 -7.22 21.86 -33.36
C VAL A 487 -7.07 23.38 -33.29
N ASP A 488 -7.00 23.96 -32.09
CA ASP A 488 -6.35 25.27 -31.92
C ASP A 488 -5.49 25.28 -30.66
N HIS A 489 -4.19 25.48 -30.91
CA HIS A 489 -3.15 25.82 -29.96
C HIS A 489 -3.19 27.34 -29.71
N CYS A 490 -3.18 27.77 -28.45
CA CYS A 490 -2.69 29.10 -28.10
C CYS A 490 -1.49 28.97 -27.15
N ARG A 491 -0.30 29.10 -27.74
CA ARG A 491 0.91 29.63 -27.11
C ARG A 491 0.92 31.13 -27.38
N LEU A 492 1.09 31.95 -26.35
CA LEU A 492 1.69 33.28 -26.45
C LEU A 492 2.49 33.51 -25.17
N GLY A 493 3.71 34.00 -25.35
CA GLY A 493 4.60 34.35 -24.26
C GLY A 493 5.22 35.73 -24.48
N TRP A 494 5.80 36.21 -23.37
CA TRP A 494 6.84 37.24 -23.21
C TRP A 494 6.50 38.70 -23.56
N GLN A 495 6.57 39.60 -22.57
CA GLN A 495 7.75 40.46 -22.36
C GLN A 495 7.65 41.35 -21.11
N LEU A 496 8.84 41.80 -20.68
CA LEU A 496 9.25 42.47 -19.44
C LEU A 496 8.95 43.98 -19.40
N LEU A 497 8.91 44.53 -18.17
CA LEU A 497 9.42 45.82 -17.63
C LEU A 497 8.61 46.11 -16.34
N GLY A 498 9.10 46.60 -15.20
CA GLY A 498 10.39 47.04 -14.71
C GLY A 498 10.17 47.57 -13.27
N ARG A 499 11.14 47.32 -12.38
CA ARG A 499 11.49 47.97 -11.10
C ARG A 499 10.42 48.67 -10.24
N GLY A 500 10.33 48.22 -8.97
CA GLY A 500 9.91 49.03 -7.83
C GLY A 500 9.85 48.20 -6.53
N GLN A 501 10.89 48.29 -5.68
CA GLN A 501 10.83 47.77 -4.31
C GLN A 501 9.83 48.61 -3.47
N PRO A 502 9.13 47.99 -2.52
CA PRO A 502 9.57 48.15 -1.13
C PRO A 502 9.56 46.84 -0.33
N ARG A 503 10.42 46.77 0.71
CA ARG A 503 10.40 45.74 1.75
C ARG A 503 9.01 45.66 2.41
N PRO A 504 8.61 44.46 2.89
CA PRO A 504 8.18 44.43 4.28
C PRO A 504 8.58 43.16 5.06
N GLU A 505 8.94 43.43 6.31
CA GLU A 505 8.63 42.72 7.55
C GLU A 505 8.40 41.19 7.54
N ARG A 506 9.25 40.53 8.32
CA ARG A 506 9.09 39.14 8.77
C ARG A 506 7.76 38.98 9.54
N ARG A 507 6.76 38.38 8.91
CA ARG A 507 5.64 37.72 9.61
C ARG A 507 5.72 36.21 9.37
N ALA A 508 5.99 35.46 10.43
CA ALA A 508 5.94 34.02 10.46
C ALA A 508 4.47 33.55 10.36
N ASN A 509 4.00 33.29 9.14
CA ASN A 509 2.68 32.71 8.91
C ASN A 509 2.77 31.18 9.03
N ARG A 510 2.47 30.64 10.22
CA ARG A 510 2.17 29.20 10.38
C ARG A 510 0.74 28.96 9.88
N ARG A 511 0.57 28.73 8.58
CA ARG A 511 -0.68 28.18 8.02
C ARG A 511 -0.52 26.67 7.85
N ALA A 512 -1.22 25.90 8.67
CA ALA A 512 -1.53 24.52 8.36
C ALA A 512 -2.58 24.54 7.24
N VAL A 513 -2.17 24.18 6.02
CA VAL A 513 -3.08 23.96 4.91
C VAL A 513 -3.48 22.49 4.97
N ALA A 514 -4.72 22.23 5.39
CA ALA A 514 -5.35 20.93 5.22
C ALA A 514 -5.96 20.88 3.82
N LEU A 515 -5.57 19.88 3.03
CA LEU A 515 -6.23 19.48 1.79
C LEU A 515 -6.94 18.15 2.03
#